data_AF-A0A2H0G7L0-F1
#
_entry.id   AF-A0A2H0G7L0-F1
#
_cell.length_a   1.000
_cell.length_b   1.000
_cell.length_c   1.000
_cell.angle_alpha   90.00
_cell.angle_beta   90.00
_cell.angle_gamma   90.00
#
_symmetry.space_group_name_H-M   'P 1'
#
loop_
_entity.id
_entity.type
_entity.pdbx_description
1 polymer ?
#
loop_
_entity_poly.entity_id
_entity_poly.type
_entity_poly.pdbx_seq_one_letter_code
_entity_poly.pdbx_strand_id
1 'polypeptide(L)'
;MAKALLDQPLDIVAKGRRPIDFPCDESEIVTSGVVVDDRELFNRIVADIRDEYLFDGQAFPWIIGFSGGKDSTLVAHAVFAALLDISPSRQTRPVHVVANDTLVESPLVVSHLHQSLQEIREAAKTLKLPVTVATTTPDQENTFWVLLIGKGYPSPNSQMRWCTDRLKIQPTSRYIREQVTTCGSAIILLGVRRDESETRKKRIDSYSNNTGSRLHPHKDLAGAYIYRPIVDLTTDAVWGILAANPPPWGGTHDRLIKLYRDAAGGECPIVLSQEEAPGCGTNSSRFGCWTCTVVEKDKSLQGFVNSELLAKLFSKRSQ
;
A
#
# COMPACT_ATOMS: atom_id res chain seq x y z
N MET A 1 -14.94 -55.35 0.75
CA MET A 1 -16.41 -55.27 0.67
C MET A 1 -16.77 -53.79 0.67
N ALA A 2 -17.33 -53.15 -0.34
CA ALA A 2 -17.72 -53.46 -1.70
C ALA A 2 -17.81 -52.08 -2.39
N LYS A 3 -16.91 -51.73 -3.32
CA LYS A 3 -17.18 -51.66 -4.78
C LYS A 3 -18.63 -51.93 -5.19
N ALA A 4 -19.19 -50.97 -5.94
CA ALA A 4 -20.32 -51.07 -6.85
C ALA A 4 -21.73 -51.24 -6.25
N LEU A 5 -22.58 -50.25 -6.53
CA LEU A 5 -24.05 -50.23 -6.66
C LEU A 5 -24.39 -48.72 -6.74
N LEU A 6 -24.86 -48.08 -7.81
CA LEU A 6 -25.56 -48.50 -9.01
C LEU A 6 -25.40 -47.40 -10.08
N ASP A 7 -24.90 -47.78 -11.25
CA ASP A 7 -25.27 -47.19 -12.53
C ASP A 7 -26.69 -47.69 -12.91
N GLN A 8 -27.44 -46.86 -13.64
CA GLN A 8 -28.54 -47.14 -14.60
C GLN A 8 -29.89 -46.43 -14.33
N PRO A 9 -30.63 -46.09 -15.40
CA PRO A 9 -31.14 -44.73 -15.66
C PRO A 9 -32.64 -44.57 -15.41
N LEU A 10 -33.10 -43.33 -15.33
CA LEU A 10 -34.51 -42.99 -15.51
C LEU A 10 -34.66 -41.88 -16.55
N ASP A 11 -34.96 -42.30 -17.77
CA ASP A 11 -35.65 -41.49 -18.77
C ASP A 11 -37.01 -41.06 -18.21
N ILE A 12 -37.19 -39.75 -17.97
CA ILE A 12 -38.52 -39.15 -17.98
C ILE A 12 -38.50 -37.96 -18.93
N VAL A 13 -39.05 -38.23 -20.11
CA VAL A 13 -39.39 -37.28 -21.15
C VAL A 13 -40.31 -36.17 -20.62
N ALA A 14 -40.00 -34.96 -21.04
CA ALA A 14 -40.64 -33.69 -20.73
C ALA A 14 -42.16 -33.66 -20.96
N LYS A 15 -42.88 -32.97 -20.08
CA LYS A 15 -44.09 -32.20 -20.43
C LYS A 15 -44.06 -30.84 -19.72
N GLY A 16 -44.04 -29.79 -20.54
CA GLY A 16 -43.64 -28.45 -20.14
C GLY A 16 -44.63 -27.68 -19.28
N ARG A 17 -44.06 -26.74 -18.52
CA ARG A 17 -44.64 -25.45 -18.16
C ARG A 17 -43.51 -24.41 -18.22
N ARG A 18 -43.74 -23.33 -18.96
CA ARG A 18 -42.81 -22.20 -19.13
C ARG A 18 -42.61 -21.49 -17.77
N PRO A 19 -41.37 -21.13 -17.37
CA PRO A 19 -41.14 -20.12 -16.35
C PRO A 19 -41.61 -18.75 -16.87
N ILE A 20 -42.05 -17.91 -15.94
CA ILE A 20 -42.65 -16.59 -16.16
C ILE A 20 -41.59 -15.62 -16.69
N ASP A 21 -41.86 -14.98 -17.83
CA ASP A 21 -41.06 -13.90 -18.40
C ASP A 21 -41.16 -12.64 -17.53
N PHE A 22 -40.01 -12.10 -17.11
CA PHE A 22 -39.89 -10.71 -16.66
C PHE A 22 -39.35 -9.89 -17.84
N PRO A 23 -40.03 -8.82 -18.28
CA PRO A 23 -39.55 -8.02 -19.39
C PRO A 23 -38.31 -7.24 -18.96
N CYS A 24 -37.15 -7.61 -19.51
CA CYS A 24 -35.97 -6.74 -19.56
C CYS A 24 -36.22 -5.71 -20.66
N ASP A 25 -36.39 -4.45 -20.27
CA ASP A 25 -36.38 -3.34 -21.20
C ASP A 25 -34.92 -3.07 -21.62
N GLU A 26 -34.56 -3.56 -22.80
CA GLU A 26 -33.33 -3.20 -23.49
C GLU A 26 -33.48 -1.78 -24.05
N SER A 27 -33.12 -0.77 -23.25
CA SER A 27 -32.70 0.51 -23.80
C SER A 27 -31.17 0.55 -23.82
N GLU A 28 -30.60 0.22 -24.99
CA GLU A 28 -29.20 0.46 -25.32
C GLU A 28 -28.85 1.93 -25.07
N ILE A 29 -27.97 2.17 -24.11
CA ILE A 29 -27.14 3.38 -24.07
C ILE A 29 -25.72 2.92 -24.27
N VAL A 30 -25.27 3.00 -25.53
CA VAL A 30 -23.88 2.84 -25.92
C VAL A 30 -23.10 4.04 -25.38
N THR A 31 -22.50 3.89 -24.20
CA THR A 31 -21.38 4.73 -23.77
C THR A 31 -20.10 3.91 -23.84
N SER A 32 -19.32 4.17 -24.88
CA SER A 32 -17.96 3.66 -25.04
C SER A 32 -17.06 4.21 -23.92
N GLY A 33 -16.94 3.45 -22.84
CA GLY A 33 -15.94 3.62 -21.79
C GLY A 33 -15.73 2.26 -21.13
N VAL A 34 -14.56 1.65 -21.31
CA VAL A 34 -14.24 0.38 -20.65
C VAL A 34 -14.15 0.64 -19.15
N VAL A 35 -15.20 0.30 -18.41
CA VAL A 35 -15.15 0.22 -16.94
C VAL A 35 -14.30 -1.00 -16.62
N VAL A 36 -13.01 -0.78 -16.39
CA VAL A 36 -12.10 -1.85 -15.95
C VAL A 36 -12.51 -2.24 -14.53
N ASP A 37 -12.84 -3.52 -14.31
CA ASP A 37 -13.14 -4.06 -12.98
C ASP A 37 -11.87 -3.98 -12.10
N ASP A 38 -12.01 -3.41 -10.89
CA ASP A 38 -10.93 -3.31 -9.91
C ASP A 38 -10.30 -4.68 -9.59
N ARG A 39 -11.08 -5.76 -9.64
CA ARG A 39 -10.57 -7.12 -9.44
C ARG A 39 -9.67 -7.57 -10.58
N GLU A 40 -10.06 -7.29 -11.83
CA GLU A 40 -9.23 -7.63 -13.00
C GLU A 40 -7.93 -6.83 -12.99
N LEU A 41 -8.00 -5.54 -12.63
CA LEU A 41 -6.84 -4.69 -12.49
C LEU A 41 -5.88 -5.20 -11.40
N PHE A 42 -6.42 -5.58 -10.24
CA PHE A 42 -5.62 -6.17 -9.16
C PHE A 42 -4.95 -7.49 -9.59
N ASN A 43 -5.69 -8.38 -10.25
CA ASN A 43 -5.15 -9.66 -10.74
C ASN A 43 -4.01 -9.46 -11.74
N ARG A 44 -4.10 -8.45 -12.63
CA ARG A 44 -3.00 -8.09 -13.54
C ARG A 44 -1.75 -7.64 -12.80
N ILE A 45 -1.90 -6.80 -11.77
CA ILE A 45 -0.77 -6.36 -10.94
C ILE A 45 -0.13 -7.56 -10.22
N VAL A 46 -0.94 -8.45 -9.65
CA VAL A 46 -0.46 -9.67 -8.99
C VAL A 46 0.29 -10.57 -9.97
N ALA A 47 -0.21 -10.74 -11.20
CA ALA A 47 0.46 -11.49 -12.25
C ALA A 47 1.81 -10.87 -12.64
N ASP A 48 1.87 -9.55 -12.87
CA ASP A 48 3.11 -8.85 -13.18
C ASP A 48 4.17 -8.98 -12.06
N ILE A 49 3.73 -8.88 -10.80
CA ILE A 49 4.59 -9.08 -9.64
C ILE A 49 5.07 -10.53 -9.57
N ARG A 50 4.20 -11.51 -9.81
CA ARG A 50 4.54 -12.93 -9.84
C ARG A 50 5.59 -13.22 -10.91
N ASP A 51 5.42 -12.68 -12.11
CA ASP A 51 6.36 -12.84 -13.22
C ASP A 51 7.73 -12.25 -12.88
N GLU A 52 7.77 -11.04 -12.32
CA GLU A 52 9.02 -10.40 -11.88
C GLU A 52 9.67 -11.16 -10.70
N TYR A 53 8.86 -11.73 -9.81
CA TYR A 53 9.35 -12.55 -8.69
C TYR A 53 10.03 -13.83 -9.20
N LEU A 54 9.42 -14.49 -10.18
CA LEU A 54 9.89 -15.75 -10.77
C LEU A 54 10.94 -15.57 -11.87
N PHE A 55 11.30 -14.34 -12.22
CA PHE A 55 12.30 -14.06 -13.24
C PHE A 55 13.68 -14.60 -12.85
N ASP A 56 14.18 -15.59 -13.59
CA ASP A 56 15.42 -16.33 -13.30
C ASP A 56 16.70 -15.52 -13.56
N GLY A 57 16.62 -14.37 -14.24
CA GLY A 57 17.80 -13.55 -14.55
C GLY A 57 18.44 -12.87 -13.32
N GLN A 58 17.75 -12.89 -12.17
CA GLN A 58 18.29 -12.41 -10.89
C GLN A 58 17.57 -13.05 -9.69
N ALA A 59 18.23 -13.09 -8.54
CA ALA A 59 17.67 -13.59 -7.28
C ALA A 59 17.81 -12.58 -6.12
N PHE A 60 17.83 -11.28 -6.44
CA PHE A 60 18.08 -10.23 -5.48
C PHE A 60 16.93 -10.12 -4.47
N PRO A 61 17.21 -9.90 -3.18
CA PRO A 61 16.18 -9.70 -2.17
C PRO A 61 15.28 -8.52 -2.53
N TRP A 62 13.99 -8.69 -2.24
CA TRP A 62 12.99 -7.64 -2.42
C TRP A 62 12.82 -6.85 -1.13
N ILE A 63 12.73 -5.54 -1.24
CA ILE A 63 12.53 -4.61 -0.12
C ILE A 63 11.28 -3.78 -0.42
N ILE A 64 10.16 -4.13 0.20
CA ILE A 64 8.92 -3.37 0.12
C ILE A 64 9.02 -2.20 1.10
N GLY A 65 9.05 -0.98 0.56
CA GLY A 65 8.97 0.24 1.37
C GLY A 65 7.54 0.42 1.91
N PHE A 66 7.35 0.15 3.20
CA PHE A 66 6.04 0.15 3.84
C PHE A 66 5.86 1.33 4.79
N SER A 67 4.88 2.19 4.52
CA SER A 67 4.57 3.36 5.36
C SER A 67 3.23 3.24 6.10
N GLY A 68 2.47 2.16 5.89
CA GLY A 68 1.10 2.04 6.37
C GLY A 68 0.10 2.96 5.65
N GLY A 69 0.49 3.61 4.57
CA GLY A 69 -0.42 4.35 3.69
C GLY A 69 -1.11 3.43 2.68
N LYS A 70 -2.11 3.95 1.96
CA LYS A 70 -2.86 3.19 0.94
C LYS A 70 -1.98 2.57 -0.14
N ASP A 71 -1.04 3.34 -0.68
CA ASP A 71 -0.23 2.92 -1.83
C ASP A 71 0.76 1.81 -1.43
N SER A 72 1.46 1.97 -0.29
CA SER A 72 2.35 0.93 0.22
C SER A 72 1.61 -0.32 0.70
N THR A 73 0.40 -0.15 1.24
CA THR A 73 -0.47 -1.27 1.64
C THR A 73 -0.90 -2.08 0.43
N LEU A 74 -1.27 -1.42 -0.67
CA LEU A 74 -1.61 -2.12 -1.91
C LEU A 74 -0.42 -2.86 -2.50
N VAL A 75 0.79 -2.27 -2.49
CA VAL A 75 2.00 -2.98 -2.93
C VAL A 75 2.27 -4.23 -2.07
N ALA A 76 2.23 -4.09 -0.74
CA ALA A 76 2.41 -5.23 0.16
C ALA A 76 1.34 -6.30 -0.06
N HIS A 77 0.08 -5.90 -0.24
CA HIS A 77 -1.03 -6.78 -0.55
C HIS A 77 -0.75 -7.57 -1.84
N ALA A 78 -0.47 -6.88 -2.94
CA ALA A 78 -0.24 -7.53 -4.22
C ALA A 78 0.96 -8.50 -4.20
N VAL A 79 2.04 -8.17 -3.48
CA VAL A 79 3.18 -9.08 -3.30
C VAL A 79 2.80 -10.30 -2.47
N PHE A 80 2.07 -10.14 -1.36
CA PHE A 80 1.61 -11.28 -0.57
C PHE A 80 0.68 -12.20 -1.38
N ALA A 81 -0.24 -11.63 -2.15
CA ALA A 81 -1.12 -12.38 -3.04
C ALA A 81 -0.31 -13.17 -4.09
N ALA A 82 0.68 -12.52 -4.72
CA ALA A 82 1.57 -13.18 -5.67
C ALA A 82 2.36 -14.34 -5.03
N LEU A 83 2.89 -14.16 -3.82
CA LEU A 83 3.61 -15.21 -3.11
C LEU A 83 2.72 -16.41 -2.79
N LEU A 84 1.46 -16.19 -2.42
CA LEU A 84 0.50 -17.26 -2.13
C LEU A 84 0.08 -18.04 -3.38
N ASP A 85 0.15 -17.41 -4.56
CA ASP A 85 -0.10 -18.05 -5.85
C ASP A 85 1.13 -18.83 -6.39
N ILE A 86 2.31 -18.61 -5.80
CA ILE A 86 3.54 -19.32 -6.16
C ILE A 86 3.70 -20.57 -5.29
N SER A 87 4.00 -21.70 -5.93
CA SER A 87 4.33 -22.95 -5.22
C SER A 87 5.48 -22.76 -4.22
N PRO A 88 5.41 -23.29 -2.98
CA PRO A 88 6.42 -23.04 -1.95
C PRO A 88 7.88 -23.32 -2.37
N SER A 89 8.11 -24.32 -3.22
CA SER A 89 9.46 -24.66 -3.73
C SER A 89 10.09 -23.59 -4.62
N ARG A 90 9.29 -22.69 -5.19
CA ARG A 90 9.73 -21.58 -6.05
C ARG A 90 9.76 -20.23 -5.33
N GLN A 91 9.37 -20.19 -4.06
CA GLN A 91 9.47 -19.00 -3.20
C GLN A 91 10.91 -18.82 -2.69
N THR A 92 11.88 -18.74 -3.61
CA THR A 92 13.32 -18.80 -3.32
C THR A 92 13.93 -17.44 -2.98
N ARG A 93 13.23 -16.34 -3.29
CA ARG A 93 13.73 -14.98 -3.13
C ARG A 93 13.26 -14.39 -1.78
N PRO A 94 14.17 -13.91 -0.92
CA PRO A 94 13.80 -13.21 0.31
C PRO A 94 13.02 -11.93 0.03
N VAL A 95 11.98 -11.68 0.81
CA VAL A 95 11.18 -10.45 0.76
C VAL A 95 11.24 -9.77 2.12
N HIS A 96 11.51 -8.47 2.13
CA HIS A 96 11.62 -7.65 3.32
C HIS A 96 10.53 -6.59 3.28
N VAL A 97 9.62 -6.59 4.26
CA VAL A 97 8.69 -5.48 4.48
C VAL A 97 9.36 -4.52 5.46
N VAL A 98 9.81 -3.38 4.96
CA VAL A 98 10.61 -2.42 5.74
C VAL A 98 9.81 -1.15 5.97
N ALA A 99 9.58 -0.83 7.24
CA ALA A 99 8.98 0.42 7.65
C ALA A 99 9.96 1.29 8.41
N ASN A 100 9.88 2.60 8.19
CA ASN A 100 10.70 3.56 8.92
C ASN A 100 9.86 4.30 9.97
N ASP A 101 10.16 4.06 11.24
CA ASP A 101 9.58 4.80 12.35
C ASP A 101 10.45 6.02 12.66
N THR A 102 9.94 7.21 12.36
CA THR A 102 10.67 8.48 12.59
C THR A 102 10.68 8.90 14.05
N LEU A 103 9.93 8.20 14.93
CA LEU A 103 9.71 8.53 16.34
C LEU A 103 8.95 9.85 16.58
N VAL A 104 8.45 10.48 15.51
CA VAL A 104 7.69 11.74 15.56
C VAL A 104 6.42 11.72 14.69
N GLU A 105 6.06 10.57 14.13
CA GLU A 105 4.78 10.43 13.41
C GLU A 105 3.59 10.59 14.38
N SER A 106 2.43 10.97 13.85
CA SER A 106 1.20 11.04 14.64
C SER A 106 0.93 9.73 15.41
N PRO A 107 0.53 9.77 16.69
CA PRO A 107 0.23 8.58 17.50
C PRO A 107 -0.74 7.59 16.83
N LEU A 108 -1.75 8.11 16.12
CA LEU A 108 -2.74 7.31 15.41
C LEU A 108 -2.12 6.58 14.20
N VAL A 109 -1.23 7.27 13.50
CA VAL A 109 -0.55 6.74 12.30
C VAL A 109 0.49 5.71 12.69
N VAL A 110 1.29 5.96 13.74
CA VAL A 110 2.28 4.99 14.22
C VAL A 110 1.61 3.76 14.83
N SER A 111 0.52 3.92 15.59
CA SER A 111 -0.29 2.80 16.06
C SER A 111 -0.84 1.99 14.90
N HIS A 112 -1.33 2.67 13.84
CA HIS A 112 -1.79 1.99 12.65
C HIS A 112 -0.67 1.15 12.01
N LEU A 113 0.48 1.78 11.79
CA LEU A 113 1.67 1.18 11.19
C LEU A 113 2.15 -0.06 11.98
N HIS A 114 2.34 0.07 13.29
CA HIS A 114 2.83 -1.02 14.14
C HIS A 114 1.90 -2.21 14.13
N GLN A 115 0.59 -1.98 14.21
CA GLN A 115 -0.40 -3.05 14.12
C GLN A 115 -0.37 -3.72 12.73
N SER A 116 -0.30 -2.95 11.64
CA SER A 116 -0.21 -3.53 10.28
C SER A 116 1.05 -4.39 10.11
N LEU A 117 2.19 -3.93 10.64
CA LEU A 117 3.43 -4.71 10.60
C LEU A 117 3.35 -5.99 11.42
N GLN A 118 2.64 -5.97 12.55
CA GLN A 118 2.41 -7.16 13.37
C GLN A 118 1.54 -8.18 12.63
N GLU A 119 0.43 -7.75 12.04
CA GLU A 119 -0.47 -8.59 11.24
C GLU A 119 0.30 -9.25 10.08
N ILE A 120 1.07 -8.47 9.32
CA ILE A 120 1.92 -8.96 8.22
C ILE A 120 2.96 -9.96 8.73
N ARG A 121 3.61 -9.69 9.88
CA ARG A 121 4.64 -10.57 10.46
C ARG A 121 4.07 -11.91 10.89
N GLU A 122 2.91 -11.89 11.56
CA GLU A 122 2.23 -13.10 12.02
C GLU A 122 1.75 -13.95 10.85
N ALA A 123 1.17 -13.32 9.82
CA ALA A 123 0.75 -14.01 8.60
C ALA A 123 1.94 -14.62 7.85
N ALA A 124 3.03 -13.87 7.65
CA ALA A 124 4.24 -14.37 7.01
C ALA A 124 4.78 -15.63 7.72
N LYS A 125 4.82 -15.61 9.05
CA LYS A 125 5.25 -16.75 9.87
C LYS A 125 4.30 -17.94 9.74
N THR A 126 2.99 -17.69 9.85
CA THR A 126 1.96 -18.74 9.84
C THR A 126 1.89 -19.43 8.48
N LEU A 127 1.97 -18.65 7.40
CA LEU A 127 1.92 -19.12 6.02
C LEU A 127 3.29 -19.59 5.50
N LYS A 128 4.34 -19.51 6.33
CA LYS A 128 5.73 -19.88 6.00
C LYS A 128 6.26 -19.19 4.74
N LEU A 129 5.86 -17.93 4.52
CA LEU A 129 6.33 -17.13 3.40
C LEU A 129 7.76 -16.67 3.65
N PRO A 130 8.59 -16.43 2.60
CA PRO A 130 9.95 -15.91 2.73
C PRO A 130 9.97 -14.41 3.04
N VAL A 131 9.06 -13.95 3.92
CA VAL A 131 8.87 -12.54 4.25
C VAL A 131 9.42 -12.22 5.64
N THR A 132 10.34 -11.26 5.71
CA THR A 132 10.87 -10.69 6.95
C THR A 132 10.31 -9.28 7.14
N VAL A 133 9.76 -8.99 8.32
CA VAL A 133 9.27 -7.64 8.64
C VAL A 133 10.28 -6.92 9.51
N ALA A 134 10.80 -5.79 9.03
CA ALA A 134 11.80 -4.98 9.71
C ALA A 134 11.32 -3.54 9.93
N THR A 135 11.79 -2.93 11.02
CA THR A 135 11.55 -1.53 11.33
C THR A 135 12.88 -0.81 11.47
N THR A 136 13.06 0.29 10.75
CA THR A 136 14.22 1.18 10.90
C THR A 136 13.85 2.40 11.71
N THR A 137 14.79 2.90 12.49
CA THR A 137 14.66 4.14 13.27
C THR A 137 15.89 5.01 13.07
N PRO A 138 15.78 6.34 13.23
CA PRO A 138 16.95 7.20 13.31
C PRO A 138 17.89 6.76 14.44
N ASP A 139 19.21 6.87 14.21
CA ASP A 139 20.17 6.74 15.31
C ASP A 139 19.89 7.79 16.36
N GLN A 140 20.24 7.49 17.61
CA GLN A 140 20.00 8.38 18.74
C GLN A 140 20.47 9.82 18.48
N GLU A 141 21.66 9.98 17.91
CA GLU A 141 22.28 11.26 17.55
C GLU A 141 21.59 12.04 16.42
N ASN A 142 20.72 11.36 15.67
CA ASN A 142 19.95 11.88 14.55
C ASN A 142 18.45 11.97 14.88
N THR A 143 18.02 11.65 16.11
CA THR A 143 16.63 11.81 16.54
C THR A 143 16.22 13.28 16.61
N PHE A 144 14.93 13.55 16.42
CA PHE A 144 14.39 14.90 16.29
C PHE A 144 14.80 15.83 17.45
N TRP A 145 14.62 15.39 18.70
CA TRP A 145 14.92 16.21 19.87
C TRP A 145 16.42 16.39 20.12
N VAL A 146 17.24 15.38 19.78
CA VAL A 146 18.70 15.51 19.86
C VAL A 146 19.20 16.51 18.82
N LEU A 147 18.68 16.49 17.60
CA LEU A 147 19.06 17.48 16.58
C LEU A 147 18.58 18.89 16.95
N LEU A 148 17.30 19.05 17.32
CA LEU A 148 16.69 20.34 17.60
C LEU A 148 17.23 20.98 18.89
N ILE A 149 17.10 20.29 20.02
CA ILE A 149 17.46 20.82 21.34
C ILE A 149 18.93 20.56 21.64
N GLY A 150 19.39 19.31 21.41
CA GLY A 150 20.74 18.90 21.78
C GLY A 150 21.84 19.53 20.91
N LYS A 151 21.64 19.59 19.60
CA LYS A 151 22.61 20.13 18.62
C LYS A 151 22.25 21.51 18.09
N GLY A 152 21.13 22.09 18.53
CA GLY A 152 20.72 23.45 18.16
C GLY A 152 20.34 23.62 16.68
N TYR A 153 19.85 22.58 16.01
CA TYR A 153 19.36 22.71 14.65
C TYR A 153 18.14 23.64 14.64
N PRO A 154 17.96 24.49 13.61
CA PRO A 154 16.73 25.25 13.47
C PRO A 154 15.55 24.31 13.24
N SER A 155 14.35 24.71 13.66
CA SER A 155 13.12 23.98 13.37
C SER A 155 12.96 23.75 11.85
N PRO A 156 12.54 22.55 11.40
CA PRO A 156 12.38 22.28 9.98
C PRO A 156 11.48 23.31 9.28
N ASN A 157 11.92 23.77 8.12
CA ASN A 157 11.14 24.70 7.29
C ASN A 157 11.15 24.25 5.83
N SER A 158 10.51 25.00 4.94
CA SER A 158 10.39 24.62 3.53
C SER A 158 11.74 24.43 2.83
N GLN A 159 12.76 25.18 3.23
CA GLN A 159 14.12 25.13 2.68
C GLN A 159 15.01 24.11 3.41
N MET A 160 14.90 24.04 4.73
CA MET A 160 15.76 23.23 5.58
C MET A 160 15.01 22.04 6.20
N ARG A 161 14.76 21.03 5.36
CA ARG A 161 14.04 19.79 5.73
C ARG A 161 14.98 18.67 6.17
N TRP A 162 15.86 18.96 7.13
CA TRP A 162 16.81 17.97 7.65
C TRP A 162 16.13 16.71 8.21
N CYS A 163 14.88 16.83 8.67
CA CYS A 163 14.08 15.70 9.15
C CYS A 163 13.83 14.64 8.07
N THR A 164 13.70 15.03 6.80
CA THR A 164 13.53 14.07 5.69
C THR A 164 14.78 13.21 5.52
N ASP A 165 15.94 13.86 5.47
CA ASP A 165 17.21 13.17 5.31
C ASP A 165 17.51 12.26 6.52
N ARG A 166 17.54 12.86 7.71
CA ARG A 166 18.00 12.20 8.94
C ARG A 166 17.02 11.18 9.51
N LEU A 167 15.72 11.48 9.49
CA LEU A 167 14.71 10.61 10.11
C LEU A 167 14.11 9.60 9.14
N LYS A 168 14.10 9.87 7.82
CA LYS A 168 13.44 8.99 6.82
C LYS A 168 14.43 8.31 5.87
N ILE A 169 15.30 9.09 5.23
CA ILE A 169 16.18 8.58 4.16
C ILE A 169 17.33 7.76 4.74
N GLN A 170 18.07 8.29 5.71
CA GLN A 170 19.27 7.65 6.22
C GLN A 170 19.03 6.27 6.85
N PRO A 171 18.02 6.07 7.73
CA PRO A 171 17.80 4.76 8.35
C PRO A 171 17.43 3.70 7.32
N THR A 172 16.52 4.04 6.40
CA THR A 172 16.10 3.14 5.31
C THR A 172 17.26 2.83 4.37
N SER A 173 18.05 3.85 4.01
CA SER A 173 19.21 3.69 3.12
C SER A 173 20.30 2.82 3.73
N ARG A 174 20.48 2.85 5.06
CA ARG A 174 21.40 1.95 5.76
C ARG A 174 20.96 0.51 5.60
N TYR A 175 19.68 0.22 5.88
CA TYR A 175 19.11 -1.12 5.73
C TYR A 175 19.29 -1.64 4.30
N ILE A 176 19.00 -0.82 3.29
CA ILE A 176 19.18 -1.19 1.88
C ILE A 176 20.65 -1.48 1.57
N ARG A 177 21.58 -0.64 2.03
CA ARG A 177 23.02 -0.86 1.81
C ARG A 177 23.50 -2.16 2.43
N GLU A 178 23.04 -2.50 3.63
CA GLU A 178 23.36 -3.79 4.27
C GLU A 178 22.91 -4.96 3.38
N GLN A 179 21.67 -4.92 2.86
CA GLN A 179 21.18 -5.96 1.94
C GLN A 179 21.99 -6.02 0.64
N VAL A 180 22.36 -4.88 0.07
CA VAL A 180 23.20 -4.82 -1.13
C VAL A 180 24.60 -5.38 -0.85
N THR A 181 25.21 -5.06 0.30
CA THR A 181 26.52 -5.59 0.68
C THR A 181 26.49 -7.09 0.91
N THR A 182 25.44 -7.63 1.53
CA THR A 182 25.31 -9.07 1.80
C THR A 182 24.92 -9.89 0.58
N CYS A 183 24.03 -9.37 -0.27
CA CYS A 183 23.43 -10.13 -1.39
C CYS A 183 23.91 -9.66 -2.78
N GLY A 184 24.82 -8.69 -2.83
CA GLY A 184 25.34 -8.09 -4.08
C GLY A 184 24.42 -7.05 -4.72
N SER A 185 23.10 -7.16 -4.54
CA SER A 185 22.11 -6.20 -5.03
C SER A 185 20.78 -6.34 -4.28
N ALA A 186 19.87 -5.37 -4.43
CA ALA A 186 18.53 -5.42 -3.87
C ALA A 186 17.50 -4.75 -4.80
N ILE A 187 16.24 -5.18 -4.74
CA ILE A 187 15.13 -4.57 -5.50
C ILE A 187 14.16 -3.93 -4.53
N ILE A 188 13.92 -2.63 -4.67
CA ILE A 188 13.06 -1.84 -3.81
C ILE A 188 11.70 -1.68 -4.48
N LEU A 189 10.64 -2.16 -3.83
CA LEU A 189 9.27 -2.04 -4.30
C LEU A 189 8.64 -0.82 -3.65
N LEU A 190 8.18 0.13 -4.48
CA LEU A 190 7.61 1.39 -4.02
C LEU A 190 6.21 1.63 -4.58
N GLY A 191 5.29 2.03 -3.69
CA GLY A 191 3.94 2.47 -4.04
C GLY A 191 3.93 3.93 -4.51
N VAL A 192 4.48 4.20 -5.68
CA VAL A 192 4.45 5.52 -6.33
C VAL A 192 3.51 5.50 -7.53
N ARG A 193 2.83 6.61 -7.82
CA ARG A 193 1.86 6.72 -8.92
C ARG A 193 2.03 8.01 -9.72
N ARG A 194 1.77 7.95 -11.02
CA ARG A 194 1.78 9.12 -11.93
C ARG A 194 0.67 10.11 -11.59
N ASP A 195 -0.49 9.60 -11.22
CA ASP A 195 -1.70 10.35 -10.86
C ASP A 195 -1.55 11.16 -9.54
N GLU A 196 -0.42 11.02 -8.80
CA GLU A 196 -0.27 11.70 -7.52
C GLU A 196 0.10 13.20 -7.64
N SER A 197 0.87 13.59 -8.67
CA SER A 197 1.07 14.99 -9.08
C SER A 197 1.84 15.10 -10.39
N GLU A 198 1.67 16.21 -11.13
CA GLU A 198 2.46 16.52 -12.34
C GLU A 198 3.97 16.50 -12.10
N THR A 199 4.44 16.99 -10.95
CA THR A 199 5.85 16.93 -10.56
C THR A 199 6.33 15.48 -10.36
N ARG A 200 5.49 14.62 -9.76
CA ARG A 200 5.82 13.20 -9.57
C ARG A 200 5.79 12.44 -10.88
N LYS A 201 4.84 12.73 -11.77
CA LYS A 201 4.78 12.17 -13.12
C LYS A 201 6.06 12.46 -13.90
N LYS A 202 6.47 13.73 -14.01
CA LYS A 202 7.73 14.12 -14.66
C LYS A 202 8.95 13.41 -14.07
N ARG A 203 9.00 13.26 -12.74
CA ARG A 203 10.10 12.54 -12.07
C ARG A 203 10.07 11.04 -12.39
N ILE A 204 8.89 10.40 -12.36
CA ILE A 204 8.73 8.98 -12.69
C ILE A 204 9.16 8.72 -14.13
N ASP A 205 8.73 9.58 -15.06
CA ASP A 205 9.00 9.46 -16.49
C ASP A 205 10.45 9.79 -16.85
N SER A 206 11.15 10.58 -16.01
CA SER A 206 12.59 10.82 -16.18
C SER A 206 13.47 9.59 -15.95
N TYR A 207 12.94 8.55 -15.30
CA TYR A 207 13.64 7.29 -15.12
C TYR A 207 13.26 6.32 -16.24
N SER A 208 14.18 6.07 -17.16
CA SER A 208 14.03 4.96 -18.11
C SER A 208 14.25 3.63 -17.42
N ASN A 209 13.35 2.68 -17.63
CA ASN A 209 13.63 1.29 -17.27
C ASN A 209 14.80 0.77 -18.10
N ASN A 210 15.52 -0.23 -17.57
CA ASN A 210 16.47 -0.96 -18.40
C ASN A 210 15.70 -1.63 -19.55
N THR A 211 16.25 -1.62 -20.76
CA THR A 211 15.58 -2.16 -21.96
C THR A 211 15.09 -3.59 -21.71
N GLY A 212 13.77 -3.79 -21.75
CA GLY A 212 13.14 -5.09 -21.52
C GLY A 212 12.96 -5.50 -20.04
N SER A 213 13.22 -4.63 -19.07
CA SER A 213 13.04 -4.88 -17.64
C SER A 213 11.99 -3.95 -17.02
N ARG A 214 11.31 -4.41 -15.96
CA ARG A 214 10.44 -3.57 -15.11
C ARG A 214 11.24 -2.80 -14.04
N LEU A 215 12.55 -3.01 -13.98
CA LEU A 215 13.47 -2.46 -12.99
C LEU A 215 14.23 -1.26 -13.56
N HIS A 216 14.46 -0.26 -12.70
CA HIS A 216 15.38 0.84 -12.98
C HIS A 216 16.37 1.01 -11.83
N PRO A 217 17.62 1.40 -12.10
CA PRO A 217 18.63 1.58 -11.05
C PRO A 217 18.27 2.75 -10.12
N HIS A 218 18.53 2.57 -8.83
CA HIS A 218 18.40 3.63 -7.85
C HIS A 218 19.53 4.66 -8.05
N LYS A 219 19.18 5.96 -8.12
CA LYS A 219 20.13 7.03 -8.42
C LYS A 219 21.29 7.12 -7.41
N ASP A 220 20.97 7.05 -6.12
CA ASP A 220 21.91 7.32 -5.03
C ASP A 220 22.44 6.07 -4.31
N LEU A 221 21.93 4.89 -4.64
CA LEU A 221 22.24 3.62 -3.97
C LEU A 221 22.73 2.63 -5.03
N ALA A 222 24.05 2.54 -5.19
CA ALA A 222 24.66 1.58 -6.09
C ALA A 222 24.24 0.15 -5.73
N GLY A 223 23.90 -0.66 -6.74
CA GLY A 223 23.42 -2.04 -6.55
C GLY A 223 21.95 -2.16 -6.10
N ALA A 224 21.23 -1.05 -5.89
CA ALA A 224 19.80 -1.07 -5.66
C ALA A 224 19.02 -0.77 -6.94
N TYR A 225 17.96 -1.52 -7.18
CA TYR A 225 17.00 -1.32 -8.26
C TYR A 225 15.65 -0.96 -7.67
N ILE A 226 14.77 -0.35 -8.46
CA ILE A 226 13.44 0.06 -8.03
C ILE A 226 12.41 -0.56 -8.97
N TYR A 227 11.37 -1.14 -8.38
CA TYR A 227 10.18 -1.66 -9.04
C TYR A 227 8.93 -0.92 -8.55
N ARG A 228 8.05 -0.52 -9.47
CA ARG A 228 6.91 0.37 -9.23
C ARG A 228 5.62 -0.27 -9.78
N PRO A 229 5.07 -1.32 -9.12
CA PRO A 229 4.03 -2.16 -9.70
C PRO A 229 2.68 -1.45 -9.88
N ILE A 230 2.44 -0.35 -9.16
CA ILE A 230 1.15 0.38 -9.18
C ILE A 230 1.24 1.75 -9.86
N VAL A 231 2.29 1.99 -10.65
CA VAL A 231 2.65 3.33 -11.16
C VAL A 231 1.56 4.01 -11.99
N ASP A 232 0.73 3.22 -12.67
CA ASP A 232 -0.33 3.69 -13.56
C ASP A 232 -1.72 3.73 -12.90
N LEU A 233 -1.82 3.41 -11.61
CA LEU A 233 -3.10 3.45 -10.91
C LEU A 233 -3.54 4.87 -10.57
N THR A 234 -4.85 5.11 -10.68
CA THR A 234 -5.50 6.31 -10.13
C THR A 234 -5.76 6.16 -8.64
N THR A 235 -6.08 7.27 -7.97
CA THR A 235 -6.40 7.23 -6.54
C THR A 235 -7.63 6.39 -6.25
N ASP A 236 -8.66 6.49 -7.10
CA ASP A 236 -9.91 5.74 -6.96
C ASP A 236 -9.69 4.25 -7.17
N ALA A 237 -8.89 3.86 -8.18
CA ALA A 237 -8.54 2.45 -8.41
C ALA A 237 -7.79 1.84 -7.21
N VAL A 238 -6.89 2.59 -6.55
CA VAL A 238 -6.21 2.10 -5.35
C VAL A 238 -7.21 1.81 -4.23
N TRP A 239 -8.15 2.73 -4.00
CA TRP A 239 -9.18 2.55 -2.96
C TRP A 239 -10.18 1.45 -3.31
N GLY A 240 -10.62 1.39 -4.56
CA GLY A 240 -11.52 0.36 -5.09
C GLY A 240 -10.93 -1.03 -4.92
N ILE A 241 -9.66 -1.21 -5.29
CA ILE A 241 -8.93 -2.47 -5.09
C ILE A 241 -8.84 -2.82 -3.60
N LEU A 242 -8.43 -1.87 -2.73
CA LEU A 242 -8.31 -2.13 -1.29
C LEU A 242 -9.67 -2.43 -0.64
N ALA A 243 -10.76 -1.84 -1.11
CA ALA A 243 -12.11 -2.13 -0.60
C ALA A 243 -12.63 -3.48 -1.09
N ALA A 244 -12.36 -3.84 -2.36
CA ALA A 244 -12.88 -5.04 -2.99
C ALA A 244 -12.10 -6.33 -2.62
N ASN A 245 -10.85 -6.20 -2.17
CA ASN A 245 -9.95 -7.33 -1.92
C ASN A 245 -9.49 -7.34 -0.45
N PRO A 246 -9.88 -8.35 0.34
CA PRO A 246 -9.36 -8.54 1.69
C PRO A 246 -7.85 -8.77 1.70
N PRO A 247 -7.11 -8.25 2.70
CA PRO A 247 -5.67 -8.47 2.80
C PRO A 247 -5.31 -9.95 3.02
N PRO A 248 -4.20 -10.46 2.44
CA PRO A 248 -3.81 -11.85 2.60
C PRO A 248 -3.30 -12.19 4.00
N TRP A 249 -2.97 -11.19 4.81
CA TRP A 249 -2.62 -11.33 6.22
C TRP A 249 -3.84 -11.35 7.16
N GLY A 250 -5.05 -11.32 6.61
CA GLY A 250 -6.31 -11.46 7.36
C GLY A 250 -6.96 -10.13 7.73
N GLY A 251 -8.28 -10.17 7.99
CA GLY A 251 -9.09 -9.00 8.32
C GLY A 251 -9.60 -8.23 7.11
N THR A 252 -9.74 -6.91 7.25
CA THR A 252 -10.19 -5.98 6.20
C THR A 252 -9.31 -4.73 6.19
N HIS A 253 -9.40 -3.93 5.13
CA HIS A 253 -8.74 -2.62 5.06
C HIS A 253 -9.53 -1.50 5.75
N ASP A 254 -10.59 -1.83 6.50
CA ASP A 254 -11.50 -0.84 7.11
C ASP A 254 -10.79 0.11 8.06
N ARG A 255 -9.78 -0.38 8.80
CA ARG A 255 -8.97 0.45 9.71
C ARG A 255 -8.20 1.52 8.94
N LEU A 256 -7.64 1.18 7.78
CA LEU A 256 -6.94 2.09 6.91
C LEU A 256 -7.90 3.09 6.26
N ILE A 257 -9.02 2.60 5.72
CA ILE A 257 -10.06 3.43 5.10
C ILE A 257 -10.60 4.44 6.12
N LYS A 258 -10.90 3.98 7.35
CA LYS A 258 -11.35 4.82 8.45
C LYS A 258 -10.30 5.85 8.83
N LEU A 259 -9.02 5.46 8.96
CA LEU A 259 -7.93 6.41 9.26
C LEU A 259 -7.89 7.57 8.25
N TYR A 260 -8.05 7.27 6.95
CA TYR A 260 -8.08 8.30 5.92
C TYR A 260 -9.38 9.13 5.93
N ARG A 261 -10.54 8.52 6.18
CA ARG A 261 -11.83 9.22 6.35
C ARG A 261 -11.78 10.20 7.51
N ASP A 262 -11.30 9.76 8.66
CA ASP A 262 -11.20 10.57 9.86
C ASP A 262 -10.20 11.73 9.65
N ALA A 263 -9.08 11.47 8.97
CA ALA A 263 -8.11 12.50 8.59
C ALA A 263 -8.62 13.49 7.53
N ALA A 264 -9.66 13.15 6.77
CA ALA A 264 -10.34 14.05 5.84
C ALA A 264 -11.46 14.86 6.52
N GLY A 265 -11.69 14.66 7.83
CA GLY A 265 -12.77 15.33 8.57
C GLY A 265 -14.13 14.62 8.46
N GLY A 266 -14.13 13.32 8.18
CA GLY A 266 -15.35 12.50 8.13
C GLY A 266 -15.88 12.21 6.73
N GLU A 267 -15.34 12.86 5.69
CA GLU A 267 -15.70 12.58 4.29
C GLU A 267 -15.09 11.25 3.82
N CYS A 268 -15.91 10.41 3.18
CA CYS A 268 -15.46 9.11 2.70
C CYS A 268 -14.56 9.27 1.47
N PRO A 269 -13.33 8.75 1.47
CA PRO A 269 -12.46 8.79 0.28
C PRO A 269 -12.90 7.79 -0.81
N ILE A 270 -13.90 6.96 -0.54
CA ILE A 270 -14.44 5.95 -1.47
C ILE A 270 -15.71 6.53 -2.07
N VAL A 271 -15.63 6.97 -3.34
CA VAL A 271 -16.79 7.37 -4.13
C VAL A 271 -17.44 6.10 -4.67
N LEU A 272 -18.61 5.71 -4.15
CA LEU A 272 -19.31 4.48 -4.57
C LEU A 272 -20.31 4.71 -5.71
N SER A 273 -20.50 5.95 -6.20
CA SER A 273 -21.22 6.25 -7.45
C SER A 273 -20.95 7.68 -7.94
N GLN A 274 -21.02 7.91 -9.26
CA GLN A 274 -20.74 9.20 -9.92
C GLN A 274 -21.80 10.28 -9.66
N GLU A 275 -22.96 9.94 -9.09
CA GLU A 275 -24.13 10.82 -9.00
C GLU A 275 -24.17 11.66 -7.72
N GLU A 276 -23.31 11.38 -6.73
CA GLU A 276 -23.27 12.08 -5.43
C GLU A 276 -22.19 13.17 -5.33
N ALA A 277 -21.74 13.74 -6.45
CA ALA A 277 -20.64 14.70 -6.47
C ALA A 277 -21.08 16.17 -6.50
N PRO A 278 -20.97 16.91 -5.38
CA PRO A 278 -20.49 18.27 -5.40
C PRO A 278 -19.00 18.26 -5.03
N GLY A 279 -18.15 18.35 -6.07
CA GLY A 279 -16.75 18.78 -6.04
C GLY A 279 -15.90 18.46 -4.79
N CYS A 280 -15.34 17.26 -4.70
CA CYS A 280 -14.17 16.98 -3.87
C CYS A 280 -13.03 16.46 -4.74
N GLY A 281 -12.46 17.35 -5.55
CA GLY A 281 -11.23 17.09 -6.29
C GLY A 281 -10.02 17.08 -5.33
N THR A 282 -9.37 15.92 -5.22
CA THR A 282 -7.98 15.77 -4.75
C THR A 282 -7.64 16.33 -3.35
N ASN A 283 -8.15 15.73 -2.28
CA ASN A 283 -7.55 15.82 -0.95
C ASN A 283 -6.95 14.47 -0.55
N SER A 284 -5.81 14.11 -1.14
CA SER A 284 -4.95 13.05 -0.57
C SER A 284 -4.52 13.52 0.83
N SER A 285 -5.22 13.08 1.87
CA SER A 285 -4.87 13.42 3.25
C SER A 285 -3.47 12.87 3.52
N ARG A 286 -2.48 13.77 3.53
CA ARG A 286 -1.08 13.44 3.78
C ARG A 286 -0.88 13.52 5.28
N PHE A 287 -0.54 12.39 5.89
CA PHE A 287 -0.20 12.34 7.30
C PHE A 287 1.12 13.06 7.57
N GLY A 288 1.09 14.03 8.48
CA GLY A 288 2.26 14.75 8.99
C GLY A 288 2.78 14.16 10.31
N CYS A 289 4.04 14.48 10.62
CA CYS A 289 4.57 14.31 11.97
C CYS A 289 3.96 15.36 12.90
N TRP A 290 3.69 15.02 14.16
CA TRP A 290 3.05 15.94 15.12
C TRP A 290 3.96 17.09 15.56
N THR A 291 5.26 16.98 15.29
CA THR A 291 6.26 18.03 15.52
C THR A 291 6.51 18.91 14.28
N CYS A 292 5.72 18.75 13.21
CA CYS A 292 5.98 19.44 11.95
C CYS A 292 5.79 20.97 12.09
N THR A 293 6.86 21.71 11.81
CA THR A 293 6.86 23.19 11.76
C THR A 293 6.83 23.74 10.34
N VAL A 294 6.81 22.87 9.32
CA VAL A 294 6.83 23.29 7.90
C VAL A 294 5.46 23.75 7.42
N VAL A 295 4.39 23.19 7.99
CA VAL A 295 3.01 23.55 7.68
C VAL A 295 2.40 24.28 8.86
N GLU A 296 1.64 25.34 8.58
CA GLU A 296 1.02 26.14 9.63
C GLU A 296 -0.17 25.44 10.28
N LYS A 297 -0.93 24.66 9.49
CA LYS A 297 -2.08 23.86 9.95
C LYS A 297 -2.00 22.45 9.40
N ASP A 298 -1.95 21.48 10.30
CA ASP A 298 -2.08 20.08 9.94
C ASP A 298 -3.57 19.73 9.77
N LYS A 299 -4.01 19.63 8.51
CA LYS A 299 -5.39 19.28 8.16
C LYS A 299 -5.78 17.87 8.63
N SER A 300 -4.84 16.93 8.60
CA SER A 300 -5.09 15.54 9.02
C SER A 300 -5.35 15.48 10.52
N LEU A 301 -4.55 16.22 11.30
CA LEU A 301 -4.74 16.35 12.73
C LEU A 301 -6.08 17.05 13.07
N GLN A 302 -6.42 18.12 12.34
CA GLN A 302 -7.73 18.76 12.48
C GLN A 302 -8.88 17.81 12.18
N GLY A 303 -8.76 16.98 11.13
CA GLY A 303 -9.72 15.92 10.82
C GLY A 303 -9.89 14.94 11.99
N PHE A 304 -8.78 14.49 12.59
CA PHE A 304 -8.83 13.60 13.77
C PHE A 304 -9.46 14.24 15.01
N VAL A 305 -9.31 15.56 15.19
CA VAL A 305 -9.97 16.30 16.27
C VAL A 305 -11.48 16.39 15.99
N ASN A 306 -11.86 16.74 14.76
CA ASN A 306 -13.26 16.95 14.36
C ASN A 306 -14.07 15.65 14.33
N SER A 307 -13.44 14.51 14.03
CA SER A 307 -14.05 13.17 14.04
C SER A 307 -14.17 12.56 15.44
N GLU A 308 -14.02 13.37 16.50
CA GLU A 308 -14.06 12.99 17.93
C GLU A 308 -13.02 11.96 18.39
N LEU A 309 -12.10 11.54 17.51
CA LEU A 309 -11.12 10.50 17.82
C LEU A 309 -10.09 10.97 18.86
N LEU A 310 -9.75 12.27 18.82
CA LEU A 310 -8.95 12.93 19.86
C LEU A 310 -9.80 13.67 20.91
N ALA A 311 -11.09 13.92 20.66
CA ALA A 311 -11.96 14.63 21.61
C ALA A 311 -12.03 13.93 22.97
N LYS A 312 -11.99 12.58 22.98
CA LYS A 312 -11.95 11.78 24.23
C LYS A 312 -10.71 12.00 25.09
N LEU A 313 -9.59 12.44 24.51
CA LEU A 313 -8.37 12.78 25.27
C LEU A 313 -8.49 14.15 25.94
N PHE A 314 -9.27 15.07 25.35
CA PHE A 314 -9.45 16.43 25.87
C PHE A 314 -10.70 16.59 26.75
N SER A 315 -11.70 15.70 26.64
CA SER A 315 -12.93 15.76 27.44
C SER A 315 -12.73 15.39 28.93
N LYS A 316 -11.57 14.82 29.30
CA LYS A 316 -11.23 14.46 30.69
C LYS A 316 -10.56 15.59 31.49
N ARG A 317 -10.34 16.77 30.91
CA ARG A 317 -9.76 17.92 31.64
C ARG A 317 -10.81 18.92 32.17
N SER A 318 -12.09 18.63 32.02
CA SER A 318 -13.21 19.49 32.45
C SER A 318 -14.06 18.88 33.58
N GLN A 319 -13.48 17.98 34.39
CA GLN A 319 -14.04 17.57 35.68
C GLN A 319 -13.00 17.76 36.78
#